data_AF-A0A7S1MAS6-F1
#
_entry.id   AF-A0A7S1MAS6-F1
#
_cell.length_a   1.000
_cell.length_b   1.000
_cell.length_c   1.000
_cell.angle_alpha   90.00
_cell.angle_beta   90.00
_cell.angle_gamma   90.00
#
_symmetry.space_group_name_H-M   'P 1'
#
loop_
_entity.id
_entity.type
_entity.pdbx_description
1 polymer ?
#
loop_
_entity_poly.entity_id
_entity_poly.type
_entity_poly.pdbx_seq_one_letter_code
_entity_poly.pdbx_strand_id
1 'polypeptide(L)'
;VSVLYWRSYCSFTRIPHSAMSASSAIPDSVESDANPYEELPGAEVSELKPGLFQVMAPAGDRSPLAGAQLMCLYNATSDKMFKVTVDFLQPDMTPGPSGVDVLQPDKLAVVLYPLEGRVITTGKWKAVKRAFMFGKPDAAWQEKQRAKAEKAVSGELEKVLALFKSKGLDPAKLSSDDGGRVCFQSGMQYVDHEFPPTQDSICKPHEFQLRVYPWMRPAAYCGDAEPCLYVGTIEPNDIDQGMLGDCYFMCA
;
A
#
# COMPACT_ATOMS: atom_id res chain seq x y z
N VAL A 1 19.48 -9.63 -0.98
CA VAL A 1 18.38 -9.33 -1.93
C VAL A 1 17.22 -8.60 -1.24
N SER A 2 16.89 -8.91 0.02
CA SER A 2 15.79 -8.27 0.77
C SER A 2 16.03 -6.81 1.22
N VAL A 3 17.28 -6.36 1.36
CA VAL A 3 17.61 -4.98 1.78
C VAL A 3 17.48 -3.97 0.63
N LEU A 4 17.63 -4.42 -0.63
CA LEU A 4 17.49 -3.56 -1.81
C LEU A 4 16.02 -3.24 -2.14
N TYR A 5 15.08 -4.13 -1.79
CA TYR A 5 13.65 -3.90 -2.03
C TYR A 5 13.04 -2.80 -1.14
N TRP A 6 13.60 -2.57 0.05
CA TRP A 6 13.13 -1.50 0.93
C TRP A 6 13.46 -0.10 0.38
N ARG A 7 14.58 0.03 -0.37
CA ARG A 7 14.94 1.28 -1.06
C ARG A 7 13.96 1.65 -2.18
N SER A 8 13.42 0.69 -2.93
CA SER A 8 12.40 0.96 -3.95
C SER A 8 11.02 1.22 -3.37
N TYR A 9 10.60 0.51 -2.31
CA TYR A 9 9.25 0.69 -1.75
C TYR A 9 9.05 2.01 -1.00
N CYS A 10 10.10 2.57 -0.39
CA CYS A 10 10.04 3.91 0.20
C CYS A 10 10.15 5.02 -0.87
N SER A 11 10.70 4.73 -2.05
CA SER A 11 10.89 5.73 -3.12
C SER A 11 9.64 5.97 -3.98
N PHE A 12 8.49 5.37 -3.65
CA PHE A 12 7.25 5.47 -4.42
C PHE A 12 6.46 6.78 -4.19
N THR A 13 7.13 7.92 -4.26
CA THR A 13 6.52 9.24 -4.55
C THR A 13 7.47 10.12 -5.37
N ARG A 14 8.01 9.60 -6.48
CA ARG A 14 8.52 10.45 -7.56
C ARG A 14 7.50 10.53 -8.68
N ILE A 15 6.55 11.46 -8.55
CA ILE A 15 5.86 12.00 -9.72
C ILE A 15 6.91 12.81 -10.50
N PRO A 16 7.14 12.56 -11.81
CA PRO A 16 8.02 13.41 -12.58
C PRO A 16 7.42 14.81 -12.70
N HIS A 17 8.09 15.79 -12.09
CA HIS A 17 7.81 17.21 -12.31
C HIS A 17 8.18 17.58 -13.75
N SER A 18 7.20 17.62 -14.65
CA SER A 18 7.25 18.52 -15.79
C SER A 18 5.84 18.95 -16.21
N ALA A 19 5.68 20.27 -16.35
CA ALA A 19 4.56 21.00 -16.94
C ALA A 19 3.26 21.11 -16.12
N MET A 20 3.10 22.19 -15.34
CA MET A 20 2.28 23.35 -15.73
C MET A 20 2.21 24.40 -14.62
N SER A 21 2.19 25.66 -15.05
CA SER A 21 2.27 26.89 -14.26
C SER A 21 0.93 27.32 -13.62
N ALA A 22 1.04 27.87 -12.41
CA ALA A 22 0.23 28.92 -11.77
C ALA A 22 -1.28 28.67 -11.53
N SER A 23 -1.67 28.60 -10.25
CA SER A 23 -2.48 29.64 -9.56
C SER A 23 -2.84 29.20 -8.12
N SER A 24 -2.95 30.18 -7.23
CA SER A 24 -3.00 30.09 -5.77
C SER A 24 -4.36 29.68 -5.18
N ALA A 25 -4.33 28.76 -4.20
CA ALA A 25 -5.14 28.79 -2.97
C ALA A 25 -4.60 27.72 -2.00
N ILE A 26 -4.36 28.08 -0.73
CA ILE A 26 -3.84 27.21 0.33
C ILE A 26 -4.99 26.33 0.87
N PRO A 27 -4.84 24.99 1.00
CA PRO A 27 -5.86 24.10 1.56
C PRO A 27 -5.64 23.80 3.06
N ASP A 28 -6.75 23.61 3.78
CA ASP A 28 -6.77 23.01 5.12
C ASP A 28 -6.58 21.49 5.04
N SER A 29 -5.73 20.97 5.93
CA SER A 29 -5.43 19.54 6.19
C SER A 29 -4.75 18.74 5.07
N VAL A 30 -3.44 18.95 4.91
CA VAL A 30 -2.55 18.04 4.19
C VAL A 30 -2.05 16.98 5.19
N GLU A 31 -2.58 15.75 5.12
CA GLU A 31 -1.82 14.58 5.56
C GLU A 31 -0.56 14.55 4.68
N SER A 32 0.62 14.83 5.27
CA SER A 32 1.85 14.98 4.51
C SER A 32 2.26 13.63 3.90
N ASP A 33 2.17 13.52 2.57
CA ASP A 33 2.73 12.44 1.74
C ASP A 33 4.28 12.43 1.72
N ALA A 34 4.93 13.03 2.73
CA ALA A 34 6.37 12.90 2.90
C ALA A 34 6.67 11.45 3.24
N ASN A 35 7.41 10.75 2.38
CA ASN A 35 7.95 9.43 2.68
C ASN A 35 8.72 9.53 4.01
N PRO A 36 8.22 8.95 5.12
CA PRO A 36 8.83 9.12 6.44
C PRO A 36 10.17 8.37 6.56
N TYR A 37 10.58 7.67 5.50
CA TYR A 37 11.78 6.84 5.38
C TYR A 37 12.79 7.42 4.39
N GLU A 38 12.86 8.74 4.27
CA GLU A 38 14.08 9.42 3.77
C GLU A 38 15.29 8.77 4.46
N GLU A 39 16.31 8.34 3.69
CA GLU A 39 17.37 7.43 4.15
C GLU A 39 17.90 7.87 5.52
N LEU A 40 17.51 7.15 6.58
CA LEU A 40 17.95 7.46 7.94
C LEU A 40 19.42 6.99 8.04
N PRO A 41 20.39 7.92 8.11
CA PRO A 41 21.79 7.54 8.13
C PRO A 41 22.09 6.72 9.40
N GLY A 42 22.73 5.56 9.22
CA GLY A 42 23.00 4.63 10.31
C GLY A 42 21.80 3.79 10.75
N ALA A 43 20.75 3.70 9.93
CA ALA A 43 19.63 2.81 10.22
C ALA A 43 20.02 1.33 10.10
N GLU A 44 19.68 0.56 11.12
CA GLU A 44 19.75 -0.90 11.13
C GLU A 44 18.37 -1.48 10.88
N VAL A 45 18.26 -2.35 9.88
CA VAL A 45 17.01 -3.06 9.54
C VAL A 45 17.15 -4.52 9.96
N SER A 46 16.17 -5.01 10.71
CA SER A 46 16.10 -6.40 11.16
C SER A 46 14.71 -6.97 10.92
N GLU A 47 14.63 -8.22 10.42
CA GLU A 47 13.35 -8.92 10.27
C GLU A 47 12.99 -9.62 11.59
N LEU A 48 11.87 -9.23 12.19
CA LEU A 48 11.41 -9.80 13.47
C LEU A 48 10.57 -11.06 13.26
N LYS A 49 9.77 -11.07 12.18
CA LYS A 49 8.94 -12.17 11.70
C LYS A 49 8.87 -12.09 10.18
N PRO A 50 8.53 -13.18 9.46
CA PRO A 50 8.35 -13.13 8.01
C PRO A 50 7.43 -11.96 7.59
N GLY A 51 8.02 -10.97 6.92
CA GLY A 51 7.33 -9.76 6.46
C GLY A 51 7.10 -8.65 7.51
N LEU A 52 7.61 -8.77 8.73
CA LEU A 52 7.62 -7.71 9.74
C LEU A 52 9.05 -7.26 10.03
N PHE A 53 9.35 -6.02 9.70
CA PHE A 53 10.67 -5.42 9.85
C PHE A 53 10.69 -4.41 10.98
N GLN A 54 11.83 -4.33 11.66
CA GLN A 54 12.17 -3.29 12.60
C GLN A 54 13.30 -2.45 12.01
N VAL A 55 13.12 -1.14 12.07
CA VAL A 55 14.14 -0.17 11.70
C VAL A 55 14.56 0.58 12.96
N MET A 56 15.85 0.54 13.26
CA MET A 56 16.46 1.26 14.38
C MET A 56 17.38 2.32 13.80
N ALA A 57 17.22 3.58 14.18
CA ALA A 57 18.09 4.65 13.68
C ALA A 57 18.51 5.58 14.82
N PRO A 58 19.64 6.30 14.72
CA PRO A 58 19.90 7.43 15.59
C PRO A 58 18.76 8.45 15.50
N ALA A 59 18.27 8.95 16.64
CA ALA A 59 17.18 9.93 16.65
C ALA A 59 17.60 11.28 16.06
N GLY A 60 18.90 11.63 16.12
CA GLY A 60 19.41 12.93 15.69
C GLY A 60 18.66 14.08 16.37
N ASP A 61 18.29 15.09 15.59
CA ASP A 61 17.55 16.26 16.07
C ASP A 61 16.09 15.96 16.48
N ARG A 62 15.60 14.74 16.24
CA ARG A 62 14.23 14.32 16.61
C ARG A 62 14.10 14.03 18.12
N SER A 63 15.20 14.06 18.87
CA SER A 63 15.18 13.90 20.33
C SER A 63 16.18 14.84 20.99
N PRO A 64 15.82 15.50 22.11
CA PRO A 64 16.78 16.29 22.89
C PRO A 64 17.80 15.39 23.64
N LEU A 65 17.58 14.07 23.67
CA LEU A 65 18.43 13.13 24.39
C LEU A 65 19.61 12.69 23.52
N ALA A 66 20.83 13.11 23.90
CA ALA A 66 22.05 12.73 23.20
C ALA A 66 22.21 11.19 23.14
N GLY A 67 22.26 10.61 21.94
CA GLY A 67 22.34 9.15 21.75
C GLY A 67 21.00 8.42 21.84
N ALA A 68 19.87 9.15 21.76
CA ALA A 68 18.57 8.51 21.57
C ALA A 68 18.49 7.76 20.24
N GLN A 69 17.67 6.72 20.24
CA GLN A 69 17.34 5.89 19.11
C GLN A 69 15.88 6.09 18.73
N LEU A 70 15.60 6.00 17.44
CA LEU A 70 14.28 5.90 16.85
C LEU A 70 14.01 4.42 16.56
N MET A 71 12.87 3.91 17.03
CA MET A 71 12.38 2.58 16.67
C MET A 71 11.15 2.70 15.79
N CYS A 72 11.21 2.12 14.60
CA CYS A 72 10.09 1.98 13.68
C CYS A 72 9.81 0.50 13.40
N LEU A 73 8.56 0.18 13.12
CA LEU A 73 8.15 -1.13 12.61
C LEU A 73 7.46 -0.96 11.26
N TYR A 74 7.70 -1.90 10.35
CA TYR A 74 7.11 -1.92 9.01
C TYR A 74 6.57 -3.32 8.69
N ASN A 75 5.32 -3.37 8.28
CA ASN A 75 4.66 -4.58 7.82
C ASN A 75 4.71 -4.64 6.29
N ALA A 76 5.59 -5.47 5.74
CA ALA A 76 5.73 -5.69 4.30
C ALA A 76 4.74 -6.72 3.74
N THR A 77 3.91 -7.34 4.58
CA THR A 77 2.89 -8.28 4.09
C THR A 77 1.75 -7.52 3.43
N SER A 78 1.10 -8.17 2.45
CA SER A 78 -0.09 -7.64 1.78
C SER A 78 -1.40 -8.14 2.41
N ASP A 79 -1.33 -9.14 3.28
CA ASP A 79 -2.48 -9.94 3.71
C ASP A 79 -2.63 -10.11 5.23
N LYS A 80 -1.63 -9.68 6.01
CA LYS A 80 -1.61 -9.88 7.47
C LYS A 80 -1.51 -8.54 8.18
N MET A 81 -2.21 -8.44 9.31
CA MET A 81 -1.92 -7.42 10.31
C MET A 81 -0.99 -8.01 11.39
N PHE A 82 -0.16 -7.15 11.98
CA PHE A 82 0.63 -7.47 13.16
C PHE A 82 0.17 -6.63 14.34
N LYS A 83 -0.07 -7.27 15.48
CA LYS A 83 -0.18 -6.61 16.78
C LYS A 83 1.12 -6.89 17.53
N VAL A 84 1.87 -5.84 17.82
CA VAL A 84 3.18 -5.93 18.47
C VAL A 84 3.08 -5.24 19.82
N THR A 85 3.46 -5.96 20.88
CA THR A 85 3.68 -5.37 22.21
C THR A 85 5.17 -5.32 22.48
N VAL A 86 5.64 -4.15 22.88
CA VAL A 86 7.05 -3.85 23.12
C VAL A 86 7.21 -3.39 24.56
N ASP A 87 8.08 -4.06 25.29
CA ASP A 87 8.34 -3.86 26.72
C ASP A 87 9.80 -3.46 26.88
N PHE A 88 10.03 -2.27 27.43
CA PHE A 88 11.31 -1.57 27.45
C PHE A 88 11.92 -1.62 28.84
N LEU A 89 13.15 -2.12 28.93
CA LEU A 89 13.89 -2.08 30.18
C LEU A 89 14.59 -0.73 30.36
N GLN A 90 14.25 -0.02 31.45
CA GLN A 90 14.77 1.31 31.82
C GLN A 90 14.51 2.37 30.73
N PRO A 91 13.22 2.68 30.45
CA PRO A 91 12.88 3.61 29.38
C PRO A 91 13.14 5.07 29.79
N ASP A 92 13.87 5.79 28.94
CA ASP A 92 13.85 7.25 28.86
C ASP A 92 13.44 7.61 27.43
N MET A 93 12.13 7.54 27.17
CA MET A 93 11.58 7.52 25.82
C MET A 93 10.25 8.24 25.70
N THR A 94 9.99 8.73 24.50
CA THR A 94 8.72 9.33 24.10
C THR A 94 8.02 8.37 23.14
N PRO A 95 6.76 7.96 23.40
CA PRO A 95 5.97 7.18 22.47
C PRO A 95 5.81 7.89 21.12
N GLY A 96 5.62 7.12 20.05
CA GLY A 96 5.37 7.65 18.71
C GLY A 96 4.08 8.47 18.62
N PRO A 97 3.96 9.37 17.62
CA PRO A 97 2.91 10.38 17.57
C PRO A 97 1.50 9.84 17.24
N SER A 98 1.36 8.67 16.59
CA SER A 98 0.05 8.13 16.21
C SER A 98 0.01 6.61 16.10
N GLY A 99 -1.10 6.01 16.57
CA GLY A 99 -1.37 4.57 16.45
C GLY A 99 -0.53 3.67 17.37
N VAL A 100 0.12 4.26 18.39
CA VAL A 100 0.85 3.53 19.44
C VAL A 100 0.08 3.70 20.75
N ASP A 101 -0.41 2.58 21.27
CA ASP A 101 -1.12 2.54 22.55
C ASP A 101 -0.09 2.40 23.69
N VAL A 102 -0.10 3.36 24.63
CA VAL A 102 0.71 3.29 25.85
C VAL A 102 -0.03 2.43 26.87
N LEU A 103 0.39 1.17 27.03
CA LEU A 103 -0.22 0.27 28.02
C LEU A 103 0.32 0.56 29.42
N GLN A 104 1.63 0.83 29.52
CA GLN A 104 2.36 1.23 30.72
C GLN A 104 3.51 2.17 30.30
N PRO A 105 4.15 2.93 31.21
CA PRO A 105 5.25 3.83 30.86
C PRO A 105 6.41 3.14 30.11
N ASP A 106 6.62 1.85 30.37
CA ASP A 106 7.62 0.97 29.77
C ASP A 106 7.05 0.00 28.74
N LYS A 107 5.74 0.04 28.46
CA LYS A 107 5.07 -0.96 27.63
C LYS A 107 4.16 -0.32 26.59
N LEU A 108 4.53 -0.49 25.33
CA LEU A 108 3.82 0.05 24.17
C LEU A 108 3.16 -1.08 23.38
N ALA A 109 2.02 -0.82 22.77
CA ALA A 109 1.38 -1.70 21.80
C ALA A 109 1.10 -0.95 20.49
N VAL A 110 1.20 -1.66 19.38
CA VAL A 110 0.96 -1.10 18.05
C VAL A 110 0.29 -2.13 17.17
N VAL A 111 -0.65 -1.67 16.34
CA VAL A 111 -1.24 -2.46 15.25
C VAL A 111 -0.69 -1.92 13.93
N LEU A 112 -0.10 -2.83 13.14
CA LEU A 112 0.45 -2.55 11.82
C LEU A 112 -0.36 -3.32 10.79
N TYR A 113 -1.05 -2.58 9.92
CA TYR A 113 -1.77 -3.17 8.80
C TYR A 113 -0.84 -3.47 7.63
N PRO A 114 -1.29 -4.23 6.62
CA PRO A 114 -0.51 -4.49 5.41
C PRO A 114 0.10 -3.22 4.80
N LEU A 115 1.38 -3.32 4.42
CA LEU A 115 2.17 -2.25 3.79
C LEU A 115 2.29 -0.96 4.61
N GLU A 116 1.98 -1.00 5.90
CA GLU A 116 2.07 0.14 6.80
C GLU A 116 3.36 0.09 7.65
N GLY A 117 3.92 1.26 7.95
CA GLY A 117 4.93 1.36 8.99
C GLY A 117 4.66 2.52 9.94
N ARG A 118 5.14 2.35 11.17
CA ARG A 118 4.91 3.31 12.27
C ARG A 118 6.17 3.51 13.08
N VAL A 119 6.37 4.74 13.53
CA VAL A 119 7.29 5.08 14.61
C VAL A 119 6.69 4.60 15.92
N ILE A 120 7.41 3.75 16.64
CA ILE A 120 6.96 3.20 17.93
C ILE A 120 7.37 4.11 19.07
N THR A 121 8.64 4.52 19.09
CA THR A 121 9.17 5.38 20.14
C THR A 121 10.48 6.03 19.70
N THR A 122 10.82 7.12 20.37
CA THR A 122 12.12 7.79 20.28
C THR A 122 12.69 7.94 21.69
N GLY A 123 13.92 7.50 21.95
CA GLY A 123 14.51 7.60 23.28
C GLY A 123 15.68 6.66 23.53
N LYS A 124 15.94 6.38 24.81
CA LYS A 124 16.96 5.43 25.26
C LYS A 124 16.30 4.29 26.02
N TRP A 125 16.81 3.10 25.78
CA TRP A 125 16.41 1.88 26.49
C TRP A 125 17.58 0.91 26.50
N LYS A 126 17.63 0.04 27.51
CA LYS A 126 18.72 -0.94 27.65
C LYS A 126 18.42 -2.24 26.89
N ALA A 127 17.18 -2.70 26.97
CA ALA A 127 16.74 -3.94 26.36
C ALA A 127 15.26 -3.86 25.99
N VAL A 128 14.85 -4.70 25.05
CA VAL A 128 13.49 -4.70 24.50
C VAL A 128 12.98 -6.13 24.42
N LYS A 129 11.87 -6.42 25.13
CA LYS A 129 11.12 -7.66 25.01
C LYS A 129 9.92 -7.42 24.10
N ARG A 130 9.64 -8.38 23.20
CA ARG A 130 8.59 -8.24 22.19
C ARG A 130 7.63 -9.43 22.26
N ALA A 131 6.35 -9.16 22.09
CA ALA A 131 5.32 -10.16 21.87
C ALA A 131 4.58 -9.85 20.56
N PHE A 132 4.27 -10.89 19.79
CA PHE A 132 3.69 -10.77 18.46
C PHE A 132 2.39 -11.56 18.38
N MET A 133 1.36 -10.94 17.84
CA MET A 133 0.20 -11.62 17.29
C MET A 133 0.03 -11.18 15.85
N PHE A 134 -0.36 -12.09 14.98
CA PHE A 134 -0.65 -11.77 13.58
C PHE A 134 -1.89 -12.51 13.12
N GLY A 135 -2.56 -11.96 12.13
CA GLY A 135 -3.80 -12.52 11.60
C GLY A 135 -4.31 -11.71 10.43
N LYS A 136 -5.53 -12.01 9.99
CA LYS A 136 -6.20 -11.21 8.98
C LYS A 136 -6.45 -9.79 9.51
N PRO A 137 -6.31 -8.74 8.70
CA PRO A 137 -6.75 -7.39 9.06
C PRO A 137 -8.19 -7.40 9.58
N ASP A 138 -8.52 -6.55 10.54
CA ASP A 138 -9.89 -6.46 11.03
C ASP A 138 -10.85 -5.89 9.99
N ALA A 139 -12.15 -6.10 10.24
CA ALA A 139 -13.22 -5.70 9.33
C ALA A 139 -13.25 -4.19 9.09
N ALA A 140 -12.93 -3.37 10.09
CA ALA A 140 -12.93 -1.92 9.97
C ALA A 140 -11.84 -1.43 9.00
N TRP A 141 -10.64 -2.02 9.08
CA TRP A 141 -9.60 -1.72 8.10
C TRP A 141 -9.97 -2.20 6.69
N GLN A 142 -10.51 -3.42 6.56
CA GLN A 142 -10.94 -3.95 5.27
C GLN A 142 -12.02 -3.09 4.61
N GLU A 143 -12.99 -2.63 5.40
CA GLU A 143 -14.04 -1.69 4.97
C GLU A 143 -13.44 -0.37 4.47
N LYS A 144 -12.50 0.20 5.23
CA LYS A 144 -11.82 1.45 4.86
C LYS A 144 -11.04 1.30 3.55
N GLN A 145 -10.35 0.17 3.35
CA GLN A 145 -9.65 -0.09 2.09
C GLN A 145 -10.63 -0.28 0.93
N ARG A 146 -11.75 -0.98 1.16
CA ARG A 146 -12.79 -1.14 0.15
C ARG A 146 -13.38 0.20 -0.27
N ALA A 147 -13.79 1.03 0.68
CA ALA A 147 -14.33 2.35 0.40
C ALA A 147 -13.31 3.27 -0.31
N LYS A 148 -12.02 3.18 0.06
CA LYS A 148 -10.94 3.91 -0.64
C LYS A 148 -10.80 3.44 -2.09
N ALA A 149 -10.82 2.13 -2.33
CA ALA A 149 -10.72 1.55 -3.67
C ALA A 149 -11.95 1.91 -4.52
N GLU A 150 -13.16 1.73 -3.99
CA GLU A 150 -14.42 2.09 -4.67
C GLU A 150 -14.46 3.57 -5.04
N LYS A 151 -14.04 4.45 -4.12
CA LYS A 151 -13.96 5.89 -4.40
C LYS A 151 -12.97 6.21 -5.53
N ALA A 152 -11.80 5.58 -5.54
CA ALA A 152 -10.80 5.77 -6.58
C ALA A 152 -11.33 5.31 -7.95
N VAL A 153 -11.94 4.12 -7.98
CA VAL A 153 -12.53 3.52 -9.19
C VAL A 153 -13.69 4.36 -9.72
N SER A 154 -14.60 4.83 -8.85
CA SER A 154 -15.69 5.72 -9.25
C SER A 154 -15.16 7.00 -9.90
N GLY A 155 -14.10 7.59 -9.33
CA GLY A 155 -13.48 8.79 -9.89
C GLY A 155 -12.78 8.57 -11.24
N GLU A 156 -12.21 7.39 -11.49
CA GLU A 156 -11.68 7.04 -12.82
C GLU A 156 -12.80 6.77 -13.83
N LEU A 157 -13.83 6.04 -13.41
CA LEU A 157 -14.98 5.70 -14.24
C LEU A 157 -15.74 6.96 -14.69
N GLU A 158 -15.95 7.92 -13.79
CA GLU A 158 -16.57 9.22 -14.13
C GLU A 158 -15.78 9.96 -15.22
N LYS A 159 -14.44 9.92 -15.17
CA LYS A 159 -13.59 10.53 -16.21
C LYS A 159 -13.75 9.84 -17.56
N VAL A 160 -13.81 8.51 -17.57
CA VAL A 160 -14.03 7.71 -18.78
C VAL A 160 -15.41 8.00 -19.39
N LEU A 161 -16.46 8.01 -18.57
CA LEU A 161 -17.81 8.33 -19.03
C LEU A 161 -17.93 9.78 -19.54
N ALA A 162 -17.27 10.72 -18.87
CA ALA A 162 -17.20 12.10 -19.32
C ALA A 162 -16.47 12.22 -20.67
N LEU A 163 -15.39 11.46 -20.88
CA LEU A 163 -14.68 11.37 -22.15
C LEU A 163 -15.62 10.86 -23.26
N PHE A 164 -16.33 9.75 -23.03
CA PHE A 164 -17.27 9.20 -24.01
C PHE A 164 -18.37 10.20 -24.38
N LYS A 165 -18.96 10.85 -23.38
CA LYS A 165 -19.95 11.90 -23.60
C LYS A 165 -19.38 13.06 -24.42
N SER A 166 -18.15 13.49 -24.15
CA SER A 166 -17.49 14.57 -24.90
C SER A 166 -17.25 14.22 -26.37
N LYS A 167 -17.12 12.92 -26.68
CA LYS A 167 -16.96 12.38 -28.04
C LYS A 167 -18.30 12.04 -28.71
N GLY A 168 -19.42 12.27 -28.04
CA GLY A 168 -20.76 11.90 -28.54
C GLY A 168 -21.01 10.40 -28.59
N LEU A 169 -20.27 9.61 -27.80
CA LEU A 169 -20.42 8.16 -27.70
C LEU A 169 -21.39 7.81 -26.59
N ASP A 170 -22.28 6.86 -26.85
CA ASP A 170 -23.20 6.27 -25.88
C ASP A 170 -22.51 5.08 -25.20
N PRO A 171 -22.18 5.14 -23.89
CA PRO A 171 -21.50 4.06 -23.20
C PRO A 171 -22.22 2.72 -23.35
N ALA A 172 -23.57 2.71 -23.29
CA ALA A 172 -24.38 1.50 -23.33
C ALA A 172 -24.34 0.75 -24.69
N LYS A 173 -23.73 1.35 -25.72
CA LYS A 173 -23.57 0.75 -27.05
C LYS A 173 -22.10 0.57 -27.42
N LEU A 174 -21.19 1.02 -26.56
CA LEU A 174 -19.77 1.02 -26.83
C LEU A 174 -19.16 -0.27 -26.31
N SER A 175 -18.57 -1.06 -27.21
CA SER A 175 -17.82 -2.25 -26.81
C SER A 175 -16.61 -1.86 -25.95
N SER A 176 -16.14 -2.77 -25.09
CA SER A 176 -14.94 -2.52 -24.28
C SER A 176 -13.71 -2.21 -25.15
N ASP A 177 -13.58 -2.83 -26.32
CA ASP A 177 -12.50 -2.56 -27.28
C ASP A 177 -12.57 -1.14 -27.85
N ASP A 178 -13.76 -0.70 -28.26
CA ASP A 178 -13.96 0.66 -28.78
C ASP A 178 -13.71 1.70 -27.69
N GLY A 179 -14.21 1.45 -26.47
CA GLY A 179 -13.97 2.30 -25.31
C GLY A 179 -12.48 2.40 -24.95
N GLY A 180 -11.79 1.27 -24.91
CA GLY A 180 -10.36 1.19 -24.68
C GLY A 180 -9.57 1.99 -25.71
N ARG A 181 -9.91 1.87 -26.99
CA ARG A 181 -9.28 2.63 -28.08
C ARG A 181 -9.47 4.14 -27.93
N VAL A 182 -10.67 4.60 -27.55
CA VAL A 182 -10.96 6.03 -27.33
C VAL A 182 -10.14 6.60 -26.16
N CYS A 183 -10.05 5.85 -25.06
CA CYS A 183 -9.22 6.24 -23.91
C CYS A 183 -7.73 6.30 -24.29
N PHE A 184 -7.22 5.30 -24.99
CA PHE A 184 -5.83 5.26 -25.46
C PHE A 184 -5.49 6.47 -26.34
N GLN A 185 -6.33 6.77 -27.35
CA GLN A 185 -6.14 7.93 -28.23
C GLN A 185 -6.19 9.27 -27.49
N SER A 186 -6.81 9.30 -26.32
CA SER A 186 -6.95 10.50 -25.49
C SER A 186 -5.93 10.55 -24.35
N GLY A 187 -4.97 9.61 -24.30
CA GLY A 187 -3.96 9.52 -23.25
C GLY A 187 -4.53 9.19 -21.86
N MET A 188 -5.73 8.61 -21.80
CA MET A 188 -6.41 8.25 -20.56
C MET A 188 -6.36 6.74 -20.34
N GLN A 189 -6.22 6.32 -19.08
CA GLN A 189 -6.35 4.91 -18.73
C GLN A 189 -7.82 4.49 -18.81
N TYR A 190 -8.07 3.38 -19.49
CA TYR A 190 -9.42 2.82 -19.61
C TYR A 190 -9.87 2.18 -18.28
N VAL A 191 -11.15 2.33 -17.98
CA VAL A 191 -11.89 1.61 -16.94
C VAL A 191 -13.14 1.06 -17.60
N ASP A 192 -13.31 -0.26 -17.51
CA ASP A 192 -14.49 -0.93 -18.04
C ASP A 192 -15.71 -0.55 -17.19
N HIS A 193 -16.76 -0.09 -17.85
CA HIS A 193 -17.99 0.35 -17.21
C HIS A 193 -19.03 -0.78 -17.09
N GLU A 194 -18.89 -1.84 -17.88
CA GLU A 194 -19.70 -3.06 -17.79
C GLU A 194 -19.12 -4.03 -16.76
N PHE A 195 -17.79 -4.03 -16.62
CA PHE A 195 -17.08 -4.85 -15.64
C PHE A 195 -16.10 -4.01 -14.80
N PRO A 196 -16.61 -3.13 -13.91
CA PRO A 196 -15.78 -2.20 -13.18
C PRO A 196 -14.88 -2.93 -12.16
N PRO A 197 -13.72 -2.36 -11.79
CA PRO A 197 -12.82 -2.94 -10.82
C PRO A 197 -13.36 -2.80 -9.38
N THR A 198 -14.45 -3.50 -9.07
CA THR A 198 -15.13 -3.52 -7.77
C THR A 198 -15.23 -4.94 -7.24
N GLN A 199 -15.52 -5.10 -5.94
CA GLN A 199 -15.64 -6.43 -5.34
C GLN A 199 -16.76 -7.27 -5.99
N ASP A 200 -17.82 -6.62 -6.46
CA ASP A 200 -18.95 -7.26 -7.14
C ASP A 200 -18.56 -7.95 -8.45
N SER A 201 -17.49 -7.46 -9.11
CA SER A 201 -16.92 -8.10 -10.29
C SER A 201 -16.11 -9.35 -9.96
N ILE A 202 -15.67 -9.53 -8.72
CA ILE A 202 -14.95 -10.74 -8.27
C ILE A 202 -15.93 -11.79 -7.74
N CYS A 203 -16.86 -11.38 -6.89
CA CYS A 203 -17.84 -12.27 -6.27
C CYS A 203 -19.20 -11.60 -6.15
N LYS A 204 -20.27 -12.36 -6.40
CA LYS A 204 -21.63 -11.86 -6.17
C LYS A 204 -21.90 -11.74 -4.66
N PRO A 205 -22.75 -10.79 -4.22
CA PRO A 205 -23.00 -10.55 -2.79
C PRO A 205 -23.48 -11.75 -1.96
N HIS A 206 -24.01 -12.80 -2.61
CA HIS A 206 -24.56 -13.99 -1.97
C HIS A 206 -23.60 -15.20 -1.99
N GLU A 207 -22.48 -15.10 -2.68
CA GLU A 207 -21.44 -16.11 -2.73
C GLU A 207 -20.32 -15.69 -1.78
N PHE A 208 -19.84 -16.63 -0.95
CA PHE A 208 -18.71 -16.56 -0.01
C PHE A 208 -18.05 -15.17 0.17
N GLN A 209 -17.99 -14.68 1.43
CA GLN A 209 -17.25 -13.46 1.76
C GLN A 209 -15.75 -13.61 1.43
N LEU A 210 -15.37 -13.26 0.21
CA LEU A 210 -13.99 -13.14 -0.21
C LEU A 210 -13.36 -11.95 0.50
N ARG A 211 -12.05 -12.04 0.73
CA ARG A 211 -11.29 -10.88 1.19
C ARG A 211 -11.35 -9.79 0.11
N VAL A 212 -11.33 -8.53 0.54
CA VAL A 212 -11.22 -7.40 -0.37
C VAL A 212 -9.83 -7.42 -1.00
N TYR A 213 -9.77 -7.37 -2.32
CA TYR A 213 -8.53 -7.30 -3.08
C TYR A 213 -8.30 -5.89 -3.61
N PRO A 214 -7.07 -5.35 -3.53
CA PRO A 214 -6.75 -4.12 -4.22
C PRO A 214 -6.75 -4.37 -5.74
N TRP A 215 -7.47 -3.54 -6.47
CA TRP A 215 -7.40 -3.51 -7.93
C TRP A 215 -6.15 -2.75 -8.35
N MET A 216 -5.25 -3.40 -9.08
CA MET A 216 -3.97 -2.84 -9.49
C MET A 216 -3.74 -3.05 -10.98
N ARG A 217 -3.21 -2.02 -11.64
CA ARG A 217 -2.72 -2.13 -13.02
C ARG A 217 -1.33 -2.79 -13.02
N PRO A 218 -0.92 -3.50 -14.09
CA PRO A 218 0.40 -4.13 -14.17
C PRO A 218 1.57 -3.22 -13.80
N ALA A 219 1.56 -1.97 -14.28
CA ALA A 219 2.58 -0.98 -13.95
C ALA A 219 2.73 -0.68 -12.45
N ALA A 220 1.71 -0.95 -11.63
CA ALA A 220 1.76 -0.71 -10.19
C ALA A 220 2.49 -1.83 -9.42
N TYR A 221 2.58 -3.05 -9.98
CA TYR A 221 3.19 -4.19 -9.29
C TYR A 221 4.40 -4.80 -10.02
N CYS A 222 4.69 -4.41 -11.27
CA CYS A 222 5.91 -4.82 -11.97
C CYS A 222 7.18 -4.08 -11.51
N GLY A 223 7.07 -3.07 -10.63
CA GLY A 223 8.22 -2.30 -10.14
C GLY A 223 8.92 -1.54 -11.28
N ASP A 224 10.23 -1.72 -11.40
CA ASP A 224 11.03 -1.11 -12.47
C ASP A 224 10.93 -1.88 -13.81
N ALA A 225 10.32 -3.06 -13.81
CA ALA A 225 10.11 -3.83 -15.04
C ALA A 225 8.91 -3.27 -15.82
N GLU A 226 9.09 -3.12 -17.14
CA GLU A 226 7.99 -2.74 -18.02
C GLU A 226 6.99 -3.89 -18.14
N PRO A 227 5.69 -3.67 -17.91
CA PRO A 227 4.69 -4.72 -18.04
C PRO A 227 4.62 -5.19 -19.50
N CYS A 228 4.89 -6.47 -19.73
CA CYS A 228 4.85 -7.10 -21.03
C CYS A 228 3.68 -8.07 -21.12
N LEU A 229 3.08 -8.21 -22.30
CA LEU A 229 2.05 -9.23 -22.54
C LEU A 229 2.64 -10.65 -22.56
N TYR A 230 3.84 -10.79 -23.14
CA TYR A 230 4.62 -12.02 -23.19
C TYR A 230 6.10 -11.72 -22.97
N VAL A 231 6.83 -12.61 -22.29
CA VAL A 231 8.27 -12.51 -22.09
C VAL A 231 8.93 -13.74 -22.71
N GLY A 232 9.46 -13.60 -23.93
CA GLY A 232 10.03 -14.73 -24.67
C GLY A 232 8.97 -15.59 -25.36
N THR A 233 9.14 -16.91 -25.29
CA THR A 233 8.16 -17.90 -25.79
C THR A 233 7.09 -18.18 -24.74
N ILE A 234 5.86 -18.42 -25.17
CA ILE A 234 4.76 -18.78 -24.27
C ILE A 234 4.94 -20.25 -23.83
N GLU A 235 5.12 -20.47 -22.53
CA GLU A 235 5.28 -21.80 -21.94
C GLU A 235 4.21 -22.06 -20.87
N PRO A 236 3.78 -23.32 -20.65
CA PRO A 236 2.81 -23.63 -19.60
C PRO A 236 3.24 -23.18 -18.19
N ASN A 237 4.55 -23.04 -17.95
CA ASN A 237 5.10 -22.61 -16.68
C ASN A 237 4.97 -21.08 -16.44
N ASP A 238 4.53 -20.30 -17.43
CA ASP A 238 4.31 -18.86 -17.30
C ASP A 238 3.05 -18.52 -16.49
N ILE A 239 2.18 -19.51 -16.25
CA ILE A 239 0.87 -19.33 -15.61
C ILE A 239 0.85 -20.05 -14.26
N ASP A 240 0.62 -19.29 -13.19
CA ASP A 240 0.34 -19.81 -11.85
C ASP A 240 -1.15 -19.57 -11.52
N GLN A 241 -1.82 -20.57 -10.94
CA GLN A 241 -3.25 -20.52 -10.57
C GLN A 241 -3.55 -19.41 -9.56
N GLY A 242 -2.57 -19.15 -8.68
CA GLY A 242 -2.80 -18.31 -7.52
C GLY A 242 -3.89 -18.86 -6.59
N MET A 243 -4.46 -17.99 -5.74
CA MET A 243 -5.38 -18.40 -4.68
C MET A 243 -6.85 -18.53 -5.11
N LEU A 244 -7.23 -17.90 -6.23
CA LEU A 244 -8.61 -17.84 -6.72
C LEU A 244 -8.78 -18.44 -8.12
N GLY A 245 -7.70 -18.92 -8.75
CA GLY A 245 -7.77 -19.43 -10.12
C GLY A 245 -8.59 -20.72 -10.21
N ASP A 246 -9.13 -20.96 -11.40
CA ASP A 246 -9.84 -22.20 -11.75
C ASP A 246 -8.87 -23.12 -12.51
N CYS A 247 -8.65 -24.34 -12.01
CA CYS A 247 -7.76 -25.29 -12.67
C CYS A 247 -8.28 -25.72 -14.05
N TYR A 248 -9.59 -25.71 -14.28
CA TYR A 248 -10.16 -25.99 -15.60
C TYR A 248 -9.77 -24.90 -16.61
N PHE A 249 -9.72 -23.64 -16.18
CA PHE A 249 -9.29 -22.54 -17.04
C PHE A 249 -7.81 -22.65 -17.41
N MET A 250 -6.96 -23.12 -16.50
CA MET A 250 -5.53 -23.35 -16.80
C MET A 250 -5.27 -24.53 -17.74
N CYS A 251 -6.19 -25.48 -17.84
CA CYS A 251 -6.04 -26.65 -18.69
C CYS A 251 -6.60 -26.46 -20.11
N ALA A 252 -7.33 -25.36 -20.37
CA ALA A 252 -7.95 -25.05 -21.65
C ALA A 252 -6.98 -24.40 -22.63
#